data_AF-A0A5J4RLZ3-F1
#
_entry.id   AF-A0A5J4RLZ3-F1
#
_cell.length_a   1.000
_cell.length_b   1.000
_cell.length_c   1.000
_cell.angle_alpha   90.00
_cell.angle_beta   90.00
_cell.angle_gamma   90.00
#
_symmetry.space_group_name_H-M   'P 1'
#
loop_
_entity.id
_entity.type
_entity.pdbx_description
1 polymer ?
#
loop_
_entity_poly.entity_id
_entity_poly.type
_entity_poly.pdbx_seq_one_letter_code
_entity_poly.pdbx_strand_id
1 'polypeptide(L)'
;MNKTAIPDINWWIAKLRANIPAQLIQKPSQMTMTTDAAPSGWGSTLEKESEMIAIAHGTWNKRQMKQPSNNREIKAITQDLRSFAKTLKNSRVQSLVIRSDNSTAVFDIRKWRASISLIKEIKQVH
;
A
#
# COMPACT_ATOMS: atom_id res chain seq x y z
N MET A 1 16.06 -19.27 -41.35
CA MET A 1 15.22 -18.94 -40.18
C MET A 1 14.77 -20.25 -39.53
N ASN A 2 14.98 -20.43 -38.23
CA ASN A 2 14.65 -21.69 -37.56
C ASN A 2 13.11 -21.84 -37.45
N LYS A 3 12.54 -22.94 -37.97
CA LYS A 3 11.09 -23.17 -37.99
C LYS A 3 10.49 -23.28 -36.58
N THR A 4 11.29 -23.63 -35.57
CA THR A 4 10.84 -23.69 -34.17
C THR A 4 10.79 -22.32 -33.48
N ALA A 5 11.40 -21.29 -34.04
CA ALA A 5 11.42 -19.95 -33.44
C ALA A 5 10.15 -19.13 -33.78
N ILE A 6 9.42 -19.49 -34.83
CA ILE A 6 8.24 -18.75 -35.30
C ILE A 6 7.09 -18.79 -34.26
N PRO A 7 6.75 -19.95 -33.65
CA PRO A 7 5.73 -20.00 -32.59
C PRO A 7 6.10 -19.17 -31.37
N ASP A 8 7.37 -19.22 -30.93
CA ASP A 8 7.85 -18.45 -29.78
C ASP A 8 7.74 -16.94 -30.04
N ILE A 9 8.16 -16.47 -31.22
CA ILE A 9 8.04 -15.05 -31.59
C ILE A 9 6.57 -14.61 -31.57
N ASN A 10 5.67 -15.41 -32.13
CA ASN A 10 4.23 -15.10 -32.11
C ASN A 10 3.66 -15.10 -30.68
N TRP A 11 4.15 -15.96 -29.80
CA TRP A 11 3.78 -15.98 -28.38
C TRP A 11 4.24 -14.70 -27.67
N TRP A 12 5.48 -14.26 -27.89
CA TRP A 12 5.99 -12.99 -27.34
C TRP A 12 5.20 -11.78 -27.85
N ILE A 13 4.85 -11.74 -29.15
CA ILE A 13 4.01 -10.67 -29.73
C ILE A 13 2.63 -10.64 -29.08
N ALA A 14 2.00 -11.80 -28.89
CA ALA A 14 0.71 -11.89 -28.21
C ALA A 14 0.79 -11.39 -26.76
N LYS A 15 1.86 -11.74 -26.04
CA LYS A 15 2.11 -11.23 -24.68
C LYS A 15 2.31 -9.73 -24.63
N LEU A 16 3.06 -9.16 -25.58
CA LEU A 16 3.26 -7.71 -25.71
C LEU A 16 1.95 -6.98 -26.00
N ARG A 17 1.12 -7.50 -26.90
CA ARG A 17 -0.20 -6.91 -27.24
C ARG A 17 -1.19 -6.98 -26.09
N ALA A 18 -1.11 -8.04 -25.28
CA ALA A 18 -1.93 -8.20 -24.08
C ALA A 18 -1.40 -7.42 -22.87
N ASN A 19 -0.22 -6.81 -22.97
CA ASN A 19 0.38 -6.07 -21.87
C ASN A 19 -0.31 -4.71 -21.70
N ILE A 20 -0.77 -4.43 -20.48
CA ILE A 20 -1.28 -3.11 -20.11
C ILE A 20 -0.04 -2.27 -19.75
N PRO A 21 0.24 -1.15 -20.44
CA PRO A 21 1.42 -0.34 -20.15
C PRO A 21 1.43 0.11 -18.68
N ALA A 22 2.41 -0.38 -17.92
CA ALA A 22 2.69 0.13 -16.59
C ALA A 22 3.76 1.23 -16.71
N GLN A 23 3.57 2.36 -16.02
CA GLN A 23 4.61 3.38 -15.95
C GLN A 23 5.84 2.81 -15.23
N LEU A 24 6.97 2.77 -15.94
CA LEU A 24 8.27 2.34 -15.37
C LEU A 24 8.86 3.39 -14.43
N ILE A 25 8.47 4.65 -14.59
CA ILE A 25 8.94 5.77 -13.76
C ILE A 25 8.15 5.77 -12.45
N GLN A 26 8.83 5.58 -11.32
CA GLN A 26 8.23 5.83 -10.01
C GLN A 26 7.94 7.33 -9.89
N LYS A 27 6.66 7.67 -9.73
CA LYS A 27 6.26 9.04 -9.40
C LYS A 27 6.84 9.41 -8.04
N PRO A 28 7.43 10.61 -7.88
CA PRO A 28 7.87 11.07 -6.58
C PRO A 28 6.69 11.05 -5.60
N SER A 29 6.96 10.64 -4.37
CA SER A 29 5.96 10.61 -3.31
C SER A 29 5.50 12.02 -2.97
N GLN A 30 4.19 12.26 -2.99
CA GLN A 30 3.62 13.57 -2.66
C GLN A 30 3.31 13.69 -1.17
N MET A 31 3.05 12.55 -0.51
CA MET A 31 2.84 12.47 0.93
C MET A 31 3.50 11.22 1.49
N THR A 32 3.80 11.27 2.79
CA THR A 32 4.29 10.14 3.57
C THR A 32 3.38 9.89 4.75
N MET A 33 2.90 8.66 4.89
CA MET A 33 2.19 8.18 6.06
C MET A 33 3.13 7.28 6.85
N THR A 34 3.43 7.64 8.09
CA THR A 34 4.23 6.81 9.00
C THR A 34 3.29 6.21 10.03
N THR A 35 3.31 4.90 10.20
CA THR A 35 2.40 4.17 11.10
C THR A 35 3.19 3.33 12.09
N ASP A 36 2.58 3.08 13.24
CA ASP A 36 3.06 2.15 14.26
C ASP A 36 1.86 1.47 14.94
N ALA A 37 2.05 0.19 15.33
CA ALA A 37 1.07 -0.61 16.03
C ALA A 37 1.65 -1.25 17.31
N ALA A 38 1.20 -0.73 18.45
CA ALA A 38 1.48 -1.30 19.76
C ALA A 38 0.37 -2.26 20.24
N PRO A 39 0.60 -3.06 21.29
CA PRO A 39 -0.48 -3.82 21.94
C PRO A 39 -1.63 -2.93 22.46
N SER A 40 -1.34 -1.68 22.84
CA SER A 40 -2.32 -0.72 23.36
C SER A 40 -3.18 -0.09 22.27
N GLY A 41 -2.67 0.03 21.04
CA GLY A 41 -3.34 0.76 19.97
C GLY A 41 -2.50 0.94 18.73
N TRP A 42 -2.92 1.87 17.89
CA TRP A 42 -2.25 2.26 16.65
C TRP A 42 -2.15 3.78 16.59
N GLY A 43 -1.17 4.24 15.84
CA GLY A 43 -0.97 5.66 15.57
C GLY A 43 -0.29 5.88 14.24
N SER A 44 -0.57 7.01 13.61
CA SER A 44 0.07 7.42 12.38
C SER A 44 0.14 8.93 12.23
N THR A 45 1.20 9.39 11.58
CA THR A 45 1.36 10.75 11.08
C THR A 45 1.25 10.76 9.55
N LEU A 46 0.63 11.81 9.01
CA LEU A 46 0.63 12.11 7.59
C LEU A 46 1.43 13.39 7.36
N GLU A 47 2.41 13.31 6.49
CA GLU A 47 3.35 14.38 6.15
C GLU A 47 3.26 14.76 4.67
N LYS A 48 3.35 16.05 4.38
CA LYS A 48 3.49 16.61 3.04
C LYS A 48 4.66 17.58 3.06
N GLU A 49 5.61 17.45 2.13
CA GLU A 49 6.77 18.35 2.05
C GLU A 49 7.54 18.47 3.38
N SER A 50 7.68 17.34 4.10
CA SER A 50 8.28 17.24 5.45
C SER A 50 7.54 17.97 6.57
N GLU A 51 6.36 18.52 6.29
CA GLU A 51 5.46 19.07 7.31
C GLU A 51 4.39 18.05 7.69
N MET A 52 4.22 17.81 8.99
CA MET A 52 3.13 16.98 9.49
C MET A 52 1.80 17.72 9.36
N ILE A 53 0.89 17.17 8.57
CA ILE A 53 -0.42 17.80 8.27
C ILE A 53 -1.59 17.15 9.00
N ALA A 54 -1.45 15.89 9.45
CA ALA A 54 -2.48 15.19 10.20
C ALA A 54 -1.90 14.08 11.07
N ILE A 55 -2.63 13.73 12.13
CA ILE A 55 -2.35 12.60 13.02
C ILE A 55 -3.63 11.78 13.12
N ALA A 56 -3.50 10.46 13.09
CA ALA A 56 -4.55 9.52 13.42
C ALA A 56 -4.06 8.56 14.50
N HIS A 57 -4.95 8.16 15.40
CA HIS A 57 -4.64 7.14 16.41
C HIS A 57 -5.93 6.49 16.91
N GLY A 58 -5.79 5.34 17.56
CA GLY A 58 -6.90 4.68 18.21
C GLY A 58 -6.45 3.47 19.01
N THR A 59 -7.40 2.90 19.75
CA THR A 59 -7.14 1.72 20.58
C THR A 59 -7.61 0.44 19.91
N TRP A 60 -7.02 -0.67 20.33
CA TRP A 60 -7.45 -2.00 19.92
C TRP A 60 -8.54 -2.56 20.82
N ASN A 61 -9.49 -3.27 20.24
CA ASN A 61 -10.39 -4.09 21.03
C ASN A 61 -9.68 -5.35 21.57
N LYS A 62 -10.29 -6.02 22.55
CA LYS A 62 -9.72 -7.22 23.21
C LYS A 62 -9.28 -8.32 22.26
N ARG A 63 -9.94 -8.47 21.10
CA ARG A 63 -9.58 -9.46 20.09
C ARG A 63 -8.36 -9.02 19.27
N GLN A 64 -8.29 -7.74 18.90
CA GLN A 64 -7.18 -7.15 18.14
C GLN A 64 -5.89 -7.11 18.95
N MET A 65 -5.96 -6.79 20.24
CA MET A 65 -4.78 -6.78 21.12
C MET A 65 -4.05 -8.13 21.14
N LYS A 66 -4.79 -9.24 21.01
CA LYS A 66 -4.25 -10.60 21.01
C LYS A 66 -3.72 -11.06 19.65
N GLN A 67 -3.85 -10.25 18.59
CA GLN A 67 -3.30 -10.60 17.29
C GLN A 67 -1.77 -10.43 17.29
N PRO A 68 -1.04 -11.21 16.46
CA PRO A 68 0.39 -11.02 16.32
C PRO A 68 0.72 -9.63 15.74
N SER A 69 1.96 -9.15 15.96
CA SER A 69 2.38 -7.79 15.61
C SER A 69 2.17 -7.47 14.13
N ASN A 70 2.53 -8.37 13.22
CA ASN A 70 2.31 -8.20 11.76
C ASN A 70 0.84 -7.94 11.41
N ASN A 71 -0.09 -8.66 12.04
CA ASN A 71 -1.52 -8.48 11.80
C ASN A 71 -2.02 -7.15 12.36
N ARG A 72 -1.50 -6.71 13.52
CA ARG A 72 -1.82 -5.40 14.07
C ARG A 72 -1.30 -4.28 13.18
N GLU A 73 -0.09 -4.42 12.64
CA GLU A 73 0.50 -3.45 11.71
C GLU A 73 -0.31 -3.29 10.42
N ILE A 74 -0.63 -4.40 9.75
CA ILE A 74 -1.46 -4.39 8.54
C ILE A 74 -2.82 -3.72 8.82
N LYS A 75 -3.35 -3.92 10.03
CA LYS A 75 -4.62 -3.34 10.44
C LYS A 75 -4.49 -1.85 10.81
N ALA A 76 -3.39 -1.42 11.41
CA ALA A 76 -3.06 -0.02 11.63
C ALA A 76 -3.02 0.72 10.30
N ILE A 77 -2.24 0.22 9.33
CA ILE A 77 -2.18 0.77 7.96
C ILE A 77 -3.58 0.92 7.35
N THR A 78 -4.43 -0.10 7.49
CA THR A 78 -5.81 -0.05 6.98
C THR A 78 -6.63 1.05 7.64
N GLN A 79 -6.48 1.21 8.96
CA GLN A 79 -7.22 2.18 9.76
C GLN A 79 -6.71 3.62 9.56
N ASP A 80 -5.40 3.78 9.37
CA ASP A 80 -4.75 5.05 9.01
C ASP A 80 -5.22 5.54 7.65
N LEU A 81 -5.21 4.67 6.63
CA LEU A 81 -5.70 5.00 5.29
C LEU A 81 -7.15 5.48 5.31
N ARG A 82 -8.00 4.83 6.12
CA ARG A 82 -9.39 5.26 6.31
C ARG A 82 -9.49 6.63 6.98
N SER A 83 -8.66 6.86 8.00
CA SER A 83 -8.66 8.10 8.76
C SER A 83 -8.21 9.28 7.89
N PHE A 84 -7.28 9.05 6.95
CA PHE A 84 -6.79 10.07 6.02
C PHE A 84 -7.52 10.08 4.67
N ALA A 85 -8.49 9.19 4.42
CA ALA A 85 -9.14 9.04 3.12
C ALA A 85 -9.69 10.36 2.56
N LYS A 86 -10.29 11.20 3.40
CA LYS A 86 -10.79 12.52 3.00
C LYS A 86 -9.65 13.47 2.62
N THR A 87 -8.58 13.52 3.41
CA THR A 87 -7.40 14.36 3.16
C THR A 87 -6.68 13.96 1.87
N LEU A 88 -6.49 12.65 1.66
CA LEU A 88 -5.87 12.11 0.46
C LEU A 88 -6.70 12.42 -0.80
N LYS A 89 -8.03 12.27 -0.74
CA LYS A 89 -8.92 12.61 -1.85
C LYS A 89 -8.93 14.11 -2.17
N ASN A 90 -9.01 14.96 -1.14
CA ASN A 90 -9.06 16.41 -1.32
C ASN A 90 -7.74 16.98 -1.88
N SER A 91 -6.60 16.41 -1.47
CA SER A 91 -5.28 16.80 -1.95
C SER A 91 -4.95 16.25 -3.35
N ARG A 92 -5.79 15.36 -3.90
CA ARG A 92 -5.60 14.70 -5.21
C ARG A 92 -4.22 14.08 -5.36
N VAL A 93 -3.70 13.49 -4.27
CA VAL A 93 -2.39 12.82 -4.31
C VAL A 93 -2.45 11.58 -5.19
N GLN A 94 -1.47 11.45 -6.07
CA GLN A 94 -1.28 10.33 -6.98
C GLN A 94 -0.28 9.31 -6.44
N SER A 95 0.54 9.70 -5.46
CA SER A 95 1.59 8.86 -4.87
C SER A 95 1.70 9.10 -3.36
N LEU A 96 1.48 8.05 -2.58
CA LEU A 96 1.59 8.02 -1.13
C LEU A 96 2.64 6.97 -0.73
N VAL A 97 3.58 7.35 0.12
CA VAL A 97 4.52 6.41 0.75
C VAL A 97 3.96 6.00 2.11
N ILE A 98 4.00 4.70 2.41
CA ILE A 98 3.64 4.16 3.72
C ILE A 98 4.91 3.62 4.37
N ARG A 99 5.24 4.13 5.56
CA ARG A 99 6.38 3.70 6.38
C ARG A 99 5.87 2.93 7.59
N SER A 100 6.50 1.78 7.83
CA SER A 100 6.24 0.88 8.94
C SER A 100 7.56 0.20 9.30
N ASP A 101 7.79 -0.05 10.59
CA ASP A 101 8.98 -0.76 11.08
C ASP A 101 8.86 -2.29 10.92
N ASN A 102 7.64 -2.79 10.71
CA ASN A 102 7.34 -4.21 10.56
C ASN A 102 7.64 -4.69 9.13
N SER A 103 8.87 -5.10 8.91
CA SER A 103 9.35 -5.63 7.62
C SER A 103 8.49 -6.76 7.04
N THR A 104 7.92 -7.64 7.89
CA THR A 104 7.01 -8.71 7.48
C THR A 104 5.71 -8.14 6.93
N ALA A 105 5.10 -7.17 7.61
CA ALA A 105 3.88 -6.52 7.13
C ALA A 105 4.12 -5.79 5.79
N VAL A 106 5.24 -5.08 5.68
CA VAL A 106 5.66 -4.43 4.42
C VAL A 106 5.83 -5.46 3.29
N PHE A 107 6.46 -6.59 3.58
CA PHE A 107 6.64 -7.68 2.61
C PHE A 107 5.31 -8.26 2.15
N ASP A 108 4.39 -8.56 3.07
CA ASP A 108 3.08 -9.13 2.75
C ASP A 108 2.23 -8.18 1.90
N ILE A 109 2.29 -6.86 2.16
CA ILE A 109 1.62 -5.85 1.33
C ILE A 109 2.22 -5.81 -0.07
N ARG A 110 3.56 -5.74 -0.19
CA ARG A 110 4.27 -5.70 -1.49
C ARG A 110 4.00 -6.92 -2.35
N LYS A 111 3.76 -8.08 -1.73
CA LYS A 111 3.42 -9.34 -2.42
C LYS A 111 1.93 -9.52 -2.69
N TRP A 112 1.09 -8.52 -2.41
CA TRP A 112 -0.37 -8.63 -2.47
C TRP A 112 -0.93 -9.81 -1.65
N ARG A 113 -0.23 -10.18 -0.57
CA ARG A 113 -0.64 -11.23 0.39
C ARG A 113 -1.47 -10.67 1.55
N ALA A 114 -1.56 -9.34 1.63
CA ALA A 114 -2.43 -8.68 2.60
C ALA A 114 -3.92 -8.90 2.31
N SER A 115 -4.76 -8.60 3.29
CA SER A 115 -6.20 -8.84 3.21
C SER A 115 -6.85 -8.10 2.03
N ILE A 116 -7.90 -8.70 1.45
CA ILE A 116 -8.70 -8.09 0.37
C ILE A 116 -9.22 -6.70 0.75
N SER A 117 -9.50 -6.46 2.04
CA SER A 117 -9.92 -5.14 2.52
C SER A 117 -8.84 -4.08 2.33
N LEU A 118 -7.56 -4.38 2.63
CA LEU A 118 -6.47 -3.43 2.43
C LEU A 118 -6.24 -3.15 0.94
N ILE A 119 -6.34 -4.19 0.10
CA ILE A 119 -6.24 -4.07 -1.36
C ILE A 119 -7.32 -3.10 -1.90
N LYS A 120 -8.54 -3.15 -1.36
CA LYS A 120 -9.62 -2.23 -1.74
C LYS A 120 -9.33 -0.80 -1.31
N GLU A 121 -8.83 -0.58 -0.10
CA GLU A 121 -8.47 0.77 0.37
C GLU A 121 -7.36 1.38 -0.49
N ILE A 122 -6.30 0.63 -0.79
CA ILE A 122 -5.18 1.08 -1.65
C ILE A 122 -5.71 1.47 -3.05
N LYS A 123 -6.65 0.69 -3.61
CA LYS A 123 -7.25 0.98 -4.92
C LYS A 123 -8.21 2.17 -4.92
N GLN A 124 -8.77 2.59 -3.78
CA GLN A 124 -9.67 3.75 -3.70
C GLN A 124 -8.93 5.08 -3.54
N VAL A 125 -7.66 5.02 -3.14
CA VAL A 125 -6.77 6.19 -3.04
C VAL A 125 -6.15 6.52 -4.40
N HIS A 126 -6.18 5.60 -5.37
CA HIS A 126 -5.73 5.79 -6.76
C HIS A 126 -6.91 5.95 -7.72
#